data_AF-W6JWL9-F1
#
_entry.id   AF-W6JWL9-F1
#
_cell.length_a   1.000
_cell.length_b   1.000
_cell.length_c   1.000
_cell.angle_alpha   90.00
_cell.angle_beta   90.00
_cell.angle_gamma   90.00
#
_symmetry.space_group_name_H-M   'P 1'
#
loop_
_entity.id
_entity.type
_entity.pdbx_description
1 polymer ?
#
loop_
_entity_poly.entity_id
_entity_poly.type
_entity_poly.pdbx_seq_one_letter_code
_entity_poly.pdbx_strand_id
1 'polypeptide(L)'
;MAAARSTDAQRTKAIAALERLRGWATTLEEDLGADAPPMPTAYALPLDATDNATAKRLIAHLTRSLVQSYAAVLPTVSGDAEATLAATGWLSSAVTLDGSWGATWDPFPGLS
;
A
#
# COMPACT_ATOMS: atom_id res chain seq x y z
N MET A 1 3.12 11.58 16.77
CA MET A 1 2.44 10.92 17.91
C MET A 1 1.05 10.38 17.51
N ALA A 2 0.95 9.50 16.50
CA ALA A 2 -0.35 8.94 16.05
C ALA A 2 -0.53 7.44 16.38
N ALA A 3 0.57 6.69 16.55
CA ALA A 3 0.52 5.26 16.92
C ALA A 3 0.04 4.99 18.36
N ALA A 4 -0.05 6.03 19.20
CA ALA A 4 -0.34 5.87 20.63
C ALA A 4 -1.84 5.73 20.97
N ARG A 5 -2.79 6.01 20.06
CA ARG A 5 -4.20 6.19 20.44
C ARG A 5 -5.21 5.17 19.88
N SER A 6 -4.81 4.25 19.02
CA SER A 6 -5.70 3.18 18.57
C SER A 6 -5.93 2.16 19.69
N THR A 7 -7.13 1.59 19.80
CA THR A 7 -7.38 0.41 20.64
C THR A 7 -6.30 -0.65 20.36
N ASP A 8 -5.87 -1.42 21.36
CA ASP A 8 -4.68 -2.30 21.23
C ASP A 8 -4.75 -3.21 20.00
N ALA A 9 -5.92 -3.74 19.65
CA ALA A 9 -6.14 -4.54 18.45
C ALA A 9 -5.84 -3.78 17.14
N GLN A 10 -6.28 -2.52 17.05
CA GLN A 10 -6.08 -1.70 15.88
C GLN A 10 -4.62 -1.19 15.80
N ARG A 11 -3.95 -1.02 16.95
CA ARG A 11 -2.50 -0.74 17.01
C ARG A 11 -1.72 -1.91 16.45
N THR A 12 -2.00 -3.13 16.92
CA THR A 12 -1.35 -4.36 16.46
C THR A 12 -1.53 -4.56 14.97
N LYS A 13 -2.75 -4.36 14.46
CA LYS A 13 -3.02 -4.44 13.02
C LYS A 13 -2.23 -3.41 12.20
N ALA A 14 -2.12 -2.17 12.69
CA ALA A 14 -1.35 -1.13 12.03
C ALA A 14 0.16 -1.44 12.02
N ILE A 15 0.70 -1.97 13.11
CA ILE A 15 2.10 -2.42 13.19
C ILE A 15 2.35 -3.56 12.20
N ALA A 16 1.47 -4.56 12.14
CA ALA A 16 1.60 -5.67 11.21
C ALA A 16 1.57 -5.20 9.74
N ALA A 17 0.69 -4.24 9.41
CA ALA A 17 0.65 -3.62 8.09
C ALA A 17 1.96 -2.87 7.77
N LEU A 18 2.52 -2.12 8.73
CA LEU A 18 3.78 -1.41 8.56
C LEU A 18 4.96 -2.37 8.31
N GLU A 19 5.08 -3.43 9.10
CA GLU A 19 6.14 -4.44 8.93
C GLU A 19 6.03 -5.13 7.57
N ARG A 20 4.80 -5.43 7.12
CA ARG A 20 4.57 -5.98 5.78
C ARG A 20 5.02 -5.02 4.68
N LEU A 21 4.66 -3.75 4.78
CA LEU A 21 5.06 -2.72 3.81
C LEU A 21 6.57 -2.49 3.80
N ARG A 22 7.24 -2.57 4.96
CA ARG A 22 8.71 -2.51 5.05
C ARG A 22 9.36 -3.67 4.32
N GLY A 23 8.88 -4.90 4.54
CA GLY A 23 9.38 -6.07 3.82
C GLY A 23 9.25 -5.90 2.30
N TRP A 24 8.13 -5.37 1.83
CA TRP A 24 7.94 -5.09 0.40
C TRP A 24 8.89 -4.03 -0.15
N ALA A 25 9.08 -2.93 0.58
CA ALA A 25 10.02 -1.90 0.20
C ALA A 25 11.44 -2.45 0.11
N THR A 26 11.88 -3.25 1.08
CA THR A 26 13.19 -3.91 1.04
C THR A 26 13.36 -4.83 -0.16
N THR A 27 12.35 -5.66 -0.50
CA THR A 27 12.42 -6.49 -1.71
C THR A 27 12.57 -5.66 -2.98
N LEU A 28 11.80 -4.58 -3.11
CA LEU A 28 11.88 -3.70 -4.27
C LEU A 28 13.21 -2.93 -4.35
N GLU A 29 13.76 -2.53 -3.21
CA GLU A 29 15.08 -1.90 -3.11
C GLU A 29 16.19 -2.88 -3.51
N GLU A 30 16.10 -4.14 -3.07
CA GLU A 30 17.03 -5.21 -3.45
C GLU A 30 16.97 -5.51 -4.96
N ASP A 31 15.78 -5.57 -5.54
CA ASP A 31 15.57 -5.80 -6.98
C ASP A 31 16.10 -4.63 -7.84
N LEU A 32 15.92 -3.38 -7.40
CA LEU A 32 16.40 -2.19 -8.10
C LEU A 32 17.89 -1.92 -7.88
N GLY A 33 18.47 -2.43 -6.80
CA GLY A 33 19.88 -2.26 -6.47
C GLY A 33 20.32 -0.78 -6.49
N ALA A 34 21.27 -0.45 -7.34
CA ALA A 34 21.82 0.91 -7.46
C ALA A 34 20.83 1.94 -8.03
N ASP A 35 19.76 1.48 -8.71
CA ASP A 35 18.73 2.34 -9.29
C ASP A 35 17.59 2.64 -8.31
N ALA A 36 17.65 2.10 -7.08
CA ALA A 36 16.66 2.38 -6.05
C ALA A 36 16.67 3.88 -5.68
N PRO A 37 15.51 4.56 -5.69
CA PRO A 37 15.44 5.97 -5.32
C PRO A 37 15.79 6.15 -3.82
N PRO A 38 16.48 7.25 -3.44
CA PRO A 38 16.81 7.49 -2.05
C PRO A 38 15.54 7.70 -1.22
N MET A 39 15.40 7.00 -0.09
CA MET A 39 14.27 7.19 0.82
C MET A 39 14.29 8.59 1.46
N PRO A 40 13.25 9.43 1.25
CA PRO A 40 13.03 10.65 2.01
C PRO A 40 12.98 10.39 3.52
N THR A 41 13.57 11.29 4.29
CA THR A 41 13.57 11.22 5.77
C THR A 41 12.22 11.59 6.39
N ALA A 42 11.36 12.27 5.63
CA ALA A 42 10.02 12.65 6.02
C ALA A 42 9.10 12.82 4.81
N TYR A 43 7.80 12.65 5.04
CA TYR A 43 6.76 12.89 4.05
C TYR A 43 5.68 13.79 4.65
N ALA A 44 5.14 14.70 3.84
CA ALA A 44 3.90 15.37 4.18
C ALA A 44 2.76 14.35 4.11
N LEU A 45 1.94 14.28 5.17
CA LEU A 45 0.79 13.40 5.16
C LEU A 45 -0.33 13.99 4.30
N PRO A 46 -1.01 13.16 3.48
CA PRO A 46 -2.10 13.63 2.62
C PRO A 46 -3.36 14.03 3.42
N LEU A 47 -3.46 13.57 4.67
CA LEU A 47 -4.55 13.88 5.59
C LEU A 47 -3.98 14.02 7.01
N ASP A 48 -4.48 15.02 7.75
CA ASP A 48 -4.18 15.14 9.18
C ASP A 48 -4.80 13.99 9.97
N ALA A 49 -4.01 13.33 10.81
CA ALA A 49 -4.43 12.23 11.67
C ALA A 49 -4.33 12.63 13.15
N THR A 50 -5.31 13.39 13.62
CA THR A 50 -5.39 13.91 15.00
C THR A 50 -6.10 12.95 15.97
N ASP A 51 -6.87 12.02 15.44
CA ASP A 51 -7.68 11.05 16.19
C ASP A 51 -7.78 9.69 15.46
N ASN A 52 -8.49 8.74 16.07
CA ASN A 52 -8.61 7.40 15.52
C ASN A 52 -9.43 7.33 14.23
N ALA A 53 -10.41 8.22 14.05
CA ALA A 53 -11.26 8.22 12.86
C ALA A 53 -10.47 8.76 11.65
N THR A 54 -9.74 9.85 11.86
CA THR A 54 -8.83 10.44 10.87
C THR A 54 -7.65 9.52 10.56
N ALA A 55 -7.09 8.82 11.55
CA ALA A 55 -6.07 7.79 11.31
C ALA A 55 -6.59 6.63 10.43
N LYS A 56 -7.82 6.16 10.64
CA LYS A 56 -8.44 5.15 9.76
C LYS A 56 -8.61 5.65 8.33
N ARG A 57 -9.05 6.90 8.16
CA ARG A 57 -9.18 7.52 6.83
C ARG A 57 -7.83 7.66 6.14
N LEU A 58 -6.80 8.04 6.88
CA LEU A 58 -5.43 8.11 6.38
C LEU A 58 -4.94 6.72 5.92
N ILE A 59 -5.13 5.68 6.73
CA ILE A 59 -4.76 4.30 6.33
C ILE A 59 -5.47 3.89 5.05
N ALA A 60 -6.80 4.05 4.99
CA ALA A 60 -7.59 3.72 3.81
C ALA A 60 -7.14 4.51 2.56
N HIS A 61 -6.82 5.78 2.72
CA HIS A 61 -6.28 6.59 1.64
C HIS A 61 -4.93 6.04 1.14
N LEU A 62 -4.00 5.74 2.05
CA LEU A 62 -2.68 5.22 1.70
C LEU A 62 -2.74 3.85 1.02
N THR A 63 -3.56 2.93 1.54
CA THR A 63 -3.72 1.59 0.94
C THR A 63 -4.42 1.65 -0.41
N ARG A 64 -5.43 2.52 -0.57
CA ARG A 64 -6.06 2.78 -1.88
C ARG A 64 -5.06 3.36 -2.89
N SER A 65 -4.27 4.35 -2.48
CA SER A 65 -3.24 4.95 -3.33
C SER A 65 -2.18 3.93 -3.74
N LEU A 66 -1.81 3.01 -2.86
CA LEU A 66 -0.89 1.92 -3.18
C LEU A 66 -1.45 1.01 -4.29
N VAL A 67 -2.73 0.64 -4.21
CA VAL A 67 -3.41 -0.13 -5.26
C VAL A 67 -3.38 0.63 -6.59
N GLN A 68 -3.69 1.93 -6.57
CA GLN A 68 -3.66 2.77 -7.77
C GLN A 68 -2.27 2.86 -8.39
N SER A 69 -1.22 2.99 -7.57
CA SER A 69 0.16 3.03 -8.04
C SER A 69 0.56 1.74 -8.76
N TYR A 70 0.28 0.57 -8.19
CA TYR A 70 0.59 -0.70 -8.87
C TYR A 70 -0.27 -0.92 -10.13
N ALA A 71 -1.54 -0.52 -10.10
CA ALA A 71 -2.40 -0.59 -11.29
C ALA A 71 -1.88 0.29 -12.44
N ALA A 72 -1.33 1.47 -12.12
CA ALA A 72 -0.77 2.40 -13.10
C ALA A 72 0.52 1.89 -13.76
N VAL A 73 1.23 0.93 -13.14
CA VAL A 73 2.43 0.30 -13.72
C VAL A 73 2.07 -0.77 -14.74
N LEU A 74 0.90 -1.42 -14.64
CA LEU A 74 0.54 -2.53 -15.54
C LEU A 74 0.64 -2.20 -17.04
N PRO A 75 0.18 -1.03 -17.54
CA PRO A 75 0.32 -0.68 -18.95
C PRO A 75 1.78 -0.50 -19.40
N THR A 76 2.70 -0.17 -18.49
CA THR A 76 4.12 0.06 -18.85
C THR A 76 4.91 -1.23 -18.94
N VAL A 77 4.43 -2.32 -18.30
CA VAL A 77 5.09 -3.63 -18.28
C VAL A 77 4.40 -4.69 -19.14
N SER A 78 3.30 -4.35 -19.82
CA SER A 78 2.44 -5.33 -20.53
C SER A 78 3.11 -6.10 -21.67
N GLY A 79 4.27 -5.66 -22.15
CA GLY A 79 5.07 -6.35 -23.17
C GLY A 79 6.04 -7.39 -22.60
N ASP A 80 6.19 -7.44 -21.27
CA ASP A 80 7.07 -8.34 -20.55
C ASP A 80 6.24 -9.19 -19.58
N ALA A 81 6.20 -10.50 -19.83
CA ALA A 81 5.39 -11.43 -19.06
C ALA A 81 5.85 -11.55 -17.60
N GLU A 82 7.15 -11.48 -17.34
CA GLU A 82 7.72 -11.58 -16.00
C GLU A 82 7.43 -10.30 -15.21
N ALA A 83 7.66 -9.14 -15.81
CA ALA A 83 7.35 -7.85 -15.20
C ALA A 83 5.84 -7.67 -14.97
N THR A 84 5.00 -8.17 -15.89
CA THR A 84 3.54 -8.18 -15.73
C THR A 84 3.11 -9.08 -14.57
N LEU A 85 3.70 -10.28 -14.44
CA LEU A 85 3.41 -11.18 -13.33
C LEU A 85 3.83 -10.58 -11.98
N ALA A 86 5.00 -9.95 -11.91
CA ALA A 86 5.46 -9.26 -10.71
C ALA A 86 4.51 -8.11 -10.33
N ALA A 87 4.17 -7.22 -11.28
CA ALA A 87 3.28 -6.09 -11.04
C ALA A 87 1.86 -6.53 -10.61
N THR A 88 1.31 -7.58 -11.21
CA THR A 88 0.01 -8.14 -10.79
C THR A 88 0.06 -8.80 -9.41
N GLY A 89 1.19 -9.45 -9.05
CA GLY A 89 1.41 -9.98 -7.70
C GLY A 89 1.44 -8.89 -6.62
N TRP A 90 2.13 -7.79 -6.89
CA TRP A 90 2.14 -6.61 -6.01
C TRP A 90 0.76 -5.95 -5.90
N LEU A 91 0.06 -5.80 -7.03
CA LEU A 91 -1.31 -5.28 -7.05
C LEU A 91 -2.27 -6.13 -6.20
N SER A 92 -2.23 -7.45 -6.36
CA SER A 92 -3.06 -8.39 -5.59
C SER A 92 -2.78 -8.29 -4.08
N SER A 93 -1.50 -8.16 -3.73
CA SER A 93 -1.06 -7.95 -2.36
C SER A 93 -1.58 -6.64 -1.77
N ALA A 94 -1.53 -5.55 -2.54
CA ALA A 94 -2.05 -4.24 -2.14
C ALA A 94 -3.58 -4.25 -1.97
N VAL A 95 -4.32 -4.89 -2.89
CA VAL A 95 -5.78 -5.05 -2.79
C VAL A 95 -6.16 -5.85 -1.55
N THR A 96 -5.43 -6.91 -1.24
CA THR A 96 -5.64 -7.70 -0.02
C THR A 96 -5.41 -6.87 1.24
N LEU A 97 -4.35 -6.06 1.26
CA LEU A 97 -4.06 -5.17 2.38
C LEU A 97 -5.18 -4.13 2.56
N ASP A 98 -5.61 -3.47 1.48
CA ASP A 98 -6.70 -2.50 1.50
C ASP A 98 -8.03 -3.13 1.95
N GLY A 99 -8.35 -4.31 1.43
CA GLY A 99 -9.52 -5.09 1.83
C GLY A 99 -9.50 -5.48 3.30
N SER A 100 -8.33 -5.78 3.87
CA SER A 100 -8.21 -6.03 5.30
C SER A 100 -8.68 -4.83 6.15
N TRP A 101 -8.56 -3.60 5.63
CA TRP A 101 -9.02 -2.37 6.27
C TRP A 101 -10.49 -2.00 5.97
N GLY A 102 -11.22 -2.90 5.31
CA GLY A 102 -12.66 -2.77 5.06
C GLY A 102 -13.01 -2.18 3.70
N ALA A 103 -12.03 -2.03 2.79
CA ALA A 103 -12.31 -1.64 1.42
C ALA A 103 -13.01 -2.77 0.67
N THR A 104 -13.98 -2.41 -0.17
CA THR A 104 -14.64 -3.33 -1.09
C THR A 104 -14.11 -3.05 -2.50
N TRP A 105 -13.75 -4.13 -3.20
CA TRP A 105 -13.26 -4.08 -4.56
C TRP A 105 -14.19 -4.89 -5.44
N ASP A 106 -14.68 -4.28 -6.51
CA ASP A 106 -15.46 -5.00 -7.51
C ASP A 106 -14.50 -5.88 -8.32
N PRO A 107 -14.81 -7.18 -8.49
CA PRO A 107 -13.97 -8.09 -9.26
C PRO A 107 -13.89 -7.68 -10.74
N PHE A 108 -14.91 -6.94 -11.24
CA PHE A 108 -14.99 -6.47 -12.62
C PHE A 108 -15.65 -5.09 -12.72
N PRO A 109 -14.90 -3.99 -12.52
CA PRO A 109 -15.47 -2.65 -12.66
C PRO A 109 -15.96 -2.43 -14.11
N GLY A 110 -17.28 -2.22 -14.28
CA GLY A 110 -17.92 -1.96 -15.58
C GLY A 110 -18.62 -3.15 -16.26
N LEU A 111 -18.71 -4.33 -15.61
CA LEU A 111 -19.45 -5.50 -16.10
C LEU A 111 -20.74 -5.82 -15.32
N SER A 112 -21.25 -4.88 -14.53
CA SER A 112 -22.50 -4.97 -13.78
C SER A 112 -23.65 -4.31 -14.49
#